data_AF-A0A1B7VEQ4-F1
#
_entry.id   AF-A0A1B7VEQ4-F1
#
_cell.length_a   1.000
_cell.length_b   1.000
_cell.length_c   1.000
_cell.angle_alpha   90.00
_cell.angle_beta   90.00
_cell.angle_gamma   90.00
#
_symmetry.space_group_name_H-M   'P 1'
#
loop_
_entity.id
_entity.type
_entity.pdbx_description
1 polymer ?
#
loop_
_entity_poly.entity_id
_entity_poly.type
_entity_poly.pdbx_seq_one_letter_code
_entity_poly.pdbx_strand_id
1 'polypeptide(L)' 'NIANNPTLSANGITFNNTVNGNSDLTANATTGKLTFEKTVGTSNLTASANTIDIKDDITTSGNQTYTGAVN' A
#
# COMPACT_ATOMS: atom_id res chain seq x y z
N ASN A 1 10.53 6.56 6.65
CA ASN A 1 9.61 6.65 7.79
C ASN A 1 8.30 7.25 7.29
N ILE A 2 7.23 6.47 7.36
CA ILE A 2 5.88 6.91 6.97
C ILE A 2 5.44 8.05 7.91
N ALA A 3 4.67 9.01 7.40
CA ALA A 3 3.95 9.97 8.24
C ALA A 3 3.03 9.24 9.26
N ASN A 4 2.49 9.93 10.26
CA ASN A 4 1.56 9.31 11.19
C ASN A 4 0.23 8.99 10.47
N ASN A 5 0.01 7.72 10.14
CA ASN A 5 -1.18 7.16 9.50
C ASN A 5 -1.62 7.87 8.19
N PRO A 6 -0.77 7.93 7.13
CA PRO A 6 -1.13 8.61 5.89
C PRO A 6 -2.30 7.94 5.17
N THR A 7 -3.09 8.79 4.53
CA THR A 7 -4.05 8.41 3.49
C THR A 7 -3.64 9.06 2.18
N LEU A 8 -3.40 8.25 1.15
CA LEU A 8 -3.09 8.69 -0.20
C LEU A 8 -4.28 8.39 -1.11
N SER A 9 -4.64 9.34 -1.96
CA SER A 9 -5.66 9.17 -3.00
C SER A 9 -5.17 9.80 -4.29
N ALA A 10 -5.11 9.01 -5.36
CA ALA A 10 -4.67 9.45 -6.67
C ALA A 10 -5.24 8.51 -7.75
N ASN A 11 -5.06 8.86 -9.03
CA ASN A 11 -5.45 7.95 -10.12
C ASN A 11 -4.60 6.67 -10.09
N GLY A 12 -3.29 6.78 -9.91
CA GLY A 12 -2.38 5.66 -9.70
C GLY A 12 -1.37 5.99 -8.61
N ILE A 13 -0.86 4.98 -7.92
CA ILE A 13 0.09 5.13 -6.82
C ILE A 13 1.22 4.11 -7.01
N THR A 14 2.46 4.58 -6.95
CA THR A 14 3.64 3.71 -6.97
C THR A 14 4.54 4.04 -5.80
N PHE A 15 4.83 3.04 -4.97
CA PHE A 15 5.87 3.11 -3.95
C PHE A 15 7.15 2.48 -4.50
N ASN A 16 8.07 3.33 -4.98
CA ASN A 16 9.32 2.89 -5.61
C ASN A 16 10.38 2.39 -4.61
N ASN A 17 10.22 2.73 -3.33
CA ASN A 17 11.17 2.41 -2.26
C ASN A 17 10.44 1.73 -1.11
N THR A 18 11.21 1.14 -0.19
CA THR A 18 10.70 0.53 1.03
C THR A 18 9.80 1.50 1.79
N VAL A 19 8.64 1.01 2.19
CA VAL A 19 7.65 1.72 2.99
C VAL A 19 7.70 1.13 4.39
N ASN A 20 8.24 1.85 5.37
CA ASN A 20 8.40 1.32 6.73
C ASN A 20 7.92 2.30 7.82
N GLY A 21 7.29 1.74 8.86
CA GLY A 21 6.94 2.45 10.09
C GLY A 21 5.86 1.74 10.90
N ASN A 22 5.70 2.13 12.17
CA ASN A 22 4.64 1.66 13.07
C ASN A 22 3.33 2.45 12.89
N SER A 23 3.00 2.79 11.65
CA SER A 23 1.81 3.56 11.27
C SER A 23 0.93 2.74 10.34
N ASP A 24 -0.35 3.08 10.28
CA ASP A 24 -1.27 2.56 9.27
C ASP A 24 -0.99 3.21 7.90
N LEU A 25 -1.21 2.47 6.82
CA LEU A 25 -1.14 3.01 5.47
C LEU A 25 -2.47 2.77 4.76
N THR A 26 -3.10 3.85 4.29
CA THR A 26 -4.23 3.78 3.35
C THR A 26 -3.79 4.34 2.00
N ALA A 27 -3.78 3.49 0.97
CA ALA A 27 -3.44 3.87 -0.40
C ALA A 27 -4.60 3.54 -1.34
N ASN A 28 -5.22 4.58 -1.90
CA ASN A 28 -6.38 4.48 -2.78
C ASN A 28 -6.03 4.95 -4.19
N ALA A 29 -5.73 4.02 -5.09
CA ALA A 29 -5.61 4.27 -6.53
C ALA A 29 -7.00 4.13 -7.18
N THR A 30 -7.62 5.24 -7.55
CA THR A 30 -9.05 5.27 -7.91
C THR A 30 -9.38 4.54 -9.20
N THR A 31 -8.62 4.82 -10.26
CA THR A 31 -8.88 4.33 -11.62
C THR A 31 -7.71 3.55 -12.21
N GLY A 32 -6.49 3.83 -11.73
CA GLY A 32 -5.25 3.22 -12.14
C GLY A 32 -4.74 2.17 -11.16
N LYS A 33 -3.48 1.81 -11.34
CA LYS A 33 -2.82 0.77 -10.55
C LYS A 33 -2.28 1.30 -9.23
N LEU A 34 -2.26 0.42 -8.24
CA LEU A 34 -1.44 0.55 -7.04
C LEU A 34 -0.27 -0.42 -7.15
N THR A 35 0.96 0.07 -7.00
CA THR A 35 2.16 -0.75 -7.14
C THR A 35 3.10 -0.57 -5.97
N PHE A 36 3.49 -1.67 -5.35
CA PHE A 36 4.52 -1.75 -4.33
C PHE A 36 5.77 -2.39 -4.96
N GLU A 37 6.75 -1.58 -5.34
CA GLU A 37 7.99 -2.05 -6.00
C GLU A 37 8.98 -2.70 -5.02
N LYS A 38 8.82 -2.41 -3.73
CA LYS A 38 9.71 -2.79 -2.64
C LYS A 38 8.92 -3.13 -1.38
N THR A 39 9.61 -3.75 -0.43
CA THR A 39 9.05 -4.19 0.85
C THR A 39 8.19 -3.13 1.53
N VAL A 40 7.04 -3.55 2.05
CA VAL A 40 6.14 -2.73 2.88
C VAL A 40 6.06 -3.32 4.28
N GLY A 41 6.36 -2.52 5.28
CA GLY A 41 6.28 -2.83 6.70
C GLY A 41 5.47 -1.78 7.45
N THR A 42 4.20 -2.08 7.77
CA THR A 42 3.26 -1.13 8.42
C THR A 42 2.48 -1.77 9.57
N SER A 43 1.74 -0.96 10.34
CA SER A 43 0.83 -1.48 11.37
C SER A 43 -0.37 -2.17 10.71
N ASN A 44 -1.18 -1.42 9.98
CA ASN A 44 -2.21 -1.93 9.09
C ASN A 44 -1.97 -1.44 7.66
N LEU A 45 -2.52 -2.16 6.69
CA LEU A 45 -2.54 -1.76 5.28
C LEU A 45 -3.97 -1.82 4.73
N THR A 46 -4.42 -0.71 4.13
CA THR A 46 -5.56 -0.68 3.22
C THR A 46 -5.05 -0.28 1.84
N ALA A 47 -5.06 -1.23 0.92
CA ALA A 47 -4.66 -1.07 -0.47
C ALA A 47 -5.90 -1.19 -1.36
N SER A 48 -6.30 -0.10 -2.00
CA SER A 48 -7.50 -0.04 -2.83
C SER A 48 -7.17 0.39 -4.24
N ALA A 49 -7.46 -0.47 -5.21
CA ALA A 49 -7.28 -0.24 -6.64
C ALA A 49 -8.05 -1.28 -7.46
N ASN A 50 -8.17 -1.10 -8.78
CA ASN A 50 -8.62 -2.20 -9.65
C ASN A 50 -7.58 -3.33 -9.71
N THR A 51 -6.30 -2.97 -9.71
CA THR A 51 -5.16 -3.89 -9.72
C THR A 51 -4.11 -3.40 -8.73
N ILE A 52 -3.64 -4.31 -7.89
CA ILE A 52 -2.63 -4.11 -6.86
C ILE A 52 -1.46 -5.03 -7.19
N ASP A 53 -0.39 -4.45 -7.73
CA ASP A 53 0.81 -5.20 -8.12
C ASP A 53 1.80 -5.17 -6.95
N ILE A 54 2.06 -6.34 -6.34
CA ILE A 54 2.97 -6.49 -5.20
C ILE A 54 4.23 -7.21 -5.67
N LYS A 55 5.34 -6.49 -5.76
CA LYS A 55 6.60 -7.04 -6.32
C LYS A 55 7.60 -7.52 -5.27
N ASP A 56 7.27 -7.31 -4.00
CA ASP A 56 8.12 -7.61 -2.84
C ASP A 56 7.23 -7.80 -1.61
N ASP A 57 7.80 -8.22 -0.48
CA ASP A 57 7.03 -8.63 0.68
C ASP A 57 6.20 -7.49 1.31
N ILE A 58 4.96 -7.81 1.69
CA ILE A 58 4.14 -6.95 2.57
C ILE A 58 3.98 -7.64 3.92
N THR A 59 4.59 -7.05 4.94
CA THR A 59 4.49 -7.48 6.33
C THR A 59 3.74 -6.43 7.13
N THR A 60 2.72 -6.85 7.86
CA THR A 60 1.98 -5.98 8.78
C THR A 60 1.87 -6.63 10.15
N SER A 61 1.85 -5.83 11.21
CA SER A 61 1.53 -6.35 12.55
C SER A 61 0.03 -6.57 12.76
N GLY A 62 -0.80 -5.86 11.99
CA GLY A 62 -2.26 -5.95 11.97
C GLY A 62 -2.79 -6.38 10.60
N ASN A 63 -3.99 -5.92 10.25
CA ASN A 63 -4.72 -6.36 9.07
C ASN A 63 -4.12 -5.81 7.77
N GLN A 64 -4.18 -6.64 6.72
CA GLN A 64 -4.00 -6.23 5.33
C GLN A 64 -5.36 -6.34 4.64
N THR A 65 -5.81 -5.26 4.03
CA THR A 65 -7.07 -5.19 3.29
C THR A 65 -6.77 -4.82 1.84
N TYR A 66 -7.21 -5.68 0.91
CA TYR A 66 -7.06 -5.48 -0.53
C TYR A 66 -8.44 -5.49 -1.16
N THR A 67 -8.82 -4.41 -1.85
CA THR A 67 -10.15 -4.30 -2.49
C THR A 67 -10.11 -4.61 -3.99
N GLY A 68 -8.91 -4.80 -4.55
CA GLY A 68 -8.65 -5.09 -5.96
C GLY A 68 -8.08 -6.47 -6.21
N ALA A 69 -7.90 -6.81 -7.49
CA ALA A 69 -7.11 -7.98 -7.86
C ALA A 69 -5.66 -7.78 -7.43
N VAL A 70 -5.10 -8.75 -6.71
CA VAL A 70 -3.71 -8.76 -6.25
C VAL A 70 -2.89 -9.65 -7.20
N ASN A 71 -1.79 -9.12 -7.72
CA ASN A 71 -0.84 -9.82 -8.59
C ASN A 71 0.54 -9.88 -7.96
#